data_AF-A0A0C3N990-F1
#
_entry.id   AF-A0A0C3N990-F1
#
_cell.length_a   1.000
_cell.length_b   1.000
_cell.length_c   1.000
_cell.angle_alpha   90.00
_cell.angle_beta   90.00
_cell.angle_gamma   90.00
#
_symmetry.space_group_name_H-M   'P 1'
#
loop_
_entity.id
_entity.type
_entity.pdbx_description
1 polymer ?
#
loop_
_entity_poly.entity_id
_entity_poly.type
_entity_poly.pdbx_seq_one_letter_code
_entity_poly.pdbx_strand_id
1 'polypeptide(L)'
;MSRTVVYPSYGVGQPESGACMIVSYAWTNDALALTGLMGVESRDVLRQRVLQDLVEVHRFNEKAAAELEGMLEEMHPYSWSADPNTMGAFAFFGPGDFKKLYPALTRPAAGGRLHFAGEVCSVRHAWVLGALEASTRAVHEVLQCSYAGKKAGAFEDAYGRPEGWTQDMMHVQRLLGMFGAVGEVPPVGAVGA
;
A
#
# COMPACT_ATOMS: atom_id res chain seq x y z
N MET A 1 -16.27 17.06 -6.05
CA MET A 1 -15.77 15.98 -5.18
C MET A 1 -14.41 15.45 -5.58
N SER A 2 -13.89 15.82 -6.75
CA SER A 2 -12.52 15.53 -7.16
C SER A 2 -11.54 16.20 -6.19
N ARG A 3 -10.57 15.42 -5.68
CA ARG A 3 -9.58 15.90 -4.71
C ARG A 3 -8.25 16.23 -5.37
N THR A 4 -7.76 15.32 -6.19
CA THR A 4 -6.49 15.47 -6.91
C THR A 4 -6.70 15.09 -8.37
N VAL A 5 -6.49 16.04 -9.27
CA VAL A 5 -6.44 15.80 -10.71
C VAL A 5 -5.00 15.46 -11.08
N VAL A 6 -4.76 14.33 -11.73
CA VAL A 6 -3.42 13.90 -12.16
C VAL A 6 -3.35 13.88 -13.68
N TYR A 7 -2.51 14.75 -14.23
CA TYR A 7 -2.14 14.70 -15.63
C TYR A 7 -1.04 13.64 -15.82
N PRO A 8 -1.21 12.69 -16.74
CA PRO A 8 -0.18 11.68 -16.97
C PRO A 8 1.14 12.30 -17.44
N SER A 9 2.23 11.68 -17.01
CA SER A 9 3.57 11.99 -17.53
C SER A 9 3.96 11.13 -18.74
N TYR A 10 3.12 10.17 -19.12
CA TYR A 10 3.28 9.33 -20.30
C TYR A 10 2.38 9.83 -21.43
N GLY A 11 2.73 9.51 -22.69
CA GLY A 11 1.93 9.89 -23.87
C GLY A 11 2.00 11.38 -24.26
N VAL A 12 2.76 12.20 -23.53
CA VAL A 12 2.90 13.63 -23.83
C VAL A 12 3.55 13.83 -25.20
N GLY A 13 2.86 14.54 -26.10
CA GLY A 13 3.33 14.79 -27.47
C GLY A 13 3.19 13.58 -28.41
N GLN A 14 2.47 12.53 -28.01
CA GLN A 14 2.23 11.33 -28.82
C GLN A 14 0.72 11.20 -29.12
N PRO A 15 0.22 11.75 -30.24
CA PRO A 15 -1.22 11.74 -30.55
C PRO A 15 -1.86 10.35 -30.57
N GLU A 16 -1.08 9.32 -30.93
CA GLU A 16 -1.52 7.94 -31.05
C GLU A 16 -1.65 7.20 -29.70
N SER A 17 -1.14 7.76 -28.58
CA SER A 17 -1.10 7.06 -27.29
C SER A 17 -2.44 7.04 -26.54
N GLY A 18 -3.48 7.67 -27.11
CA GLY A 18 -4.71 8.00 -26.39
C GLY A 18 -4.50 9.08 -25.33
N ALA A 19 -5.62 9.68 -24.89
CA ALA A 19 -5.64 10.73 -23.87
C ALA A 19 -6.45 10.25 -22.65
N CYS A 20 -5.78 9.56 -21.73
CA CYS A 20 -6.35 9.20 -20.42
C CYS A 20 -5.89 10.19 -19.35
N MET A 21 -6.67 10.42 -18.30
CA MET A 21 -6.22 11.18 -17.12
C MET A 21 -6.91 10.67 -15.86
N ILE A 22 -6.31 10.91 -14.69
CA ILE A 22 -6.98 10.61 -13.42
C ILE A 22 -7.67 11.87 -12.95
N VAL A 23 -8.98 11.93 -13.15
CA VAL A 23 -9.78 13.11 -12.77
C VAL A 23 -9.89 13.27 -11.26
N SER A 24 -9.90 12.16 -10.52
CA SER A 24 -9.88 12.20 -9.06
C SER A 24 -9.07 11.04 -8.49
N TYR A 25 -7.99 11.38 -7.80
CA TYR A 25 -7.27 10.49 -6.89
C TYR A 25 -7.47 10.99 -5.45
N ALA A 26 -8.06 10.14 -4.61
CA ALA A 26 -8.49 10.50 -3.27
C ALA A 26 -8.26 9.35 -2.28
N TRP A 27 -8.02 9.69 -1.02
CA TRP A 27 -7.79 8.75 0.09
C TRP A 27 -8.80 8.97 1.22
N THR A 28 -8.86 8.02 2.15
CA THR A 28 -9.67 8.13 3.38
C THR A 28 -11.16 8.42 3.12
N ASN A 29 -11.75 9.37 3.81
CA ASN A 29 -13.18 9.69 3.71
C ASN A 29 -13.58 10.20 2.32
N ASP A 30 -12.67 10.88 1.62
CA ASP A 30 -12.93 11.34 0.25
C ASP A 30 -13.07 10.16 -0.71
N ALA A 31 -12.23 9.14 -0.56
CA ALA A 31 -12.32 7.90 -1.34
C ALA A 31 -13.61 7.15 -1.05
N LEU A 32 -14.04 7.10 0.22
CA LEU A 32 -15.30 6.46 0.62
C LEU A 32 -16.52 7.18 0.03
N ALA A 33 -16.53 8.51 0.01
CA ALA A 33 -17.59 9.29 -0.62
C ALA A 33 -17.69 8.99 -2.12
N LEU A 34 -16.55 8.92 -2.83
CA LEU A 34 -16.53 8.53 -4.25
C LEU A 34 -17.00 7.10 -4.46
N THR A 35 -16.61 6.17 -3.57
CA THR A 35 -17.02 4.76 -3.64
C THR A 35 -18.55 4.61 -3.64
N GLY A 36 -19.26 5.40 -2.84
CA GLY A 36 -20.73 5.39 -2.81
C GLY A 36 -21.39 5.78 -4.14
N LEU A 37 -20.67 6.45 -5.04
CA LEU A 37 -21.14 6.85 -6.36
C LEU A 37 -20.67 5.93 -7.50
N MET A 38 -19.91 4.86 -7.20
CA MET A 38 -19.42 3.92 -8.22
C MET A 38 -20.43 2.82 -8.56
N GLY A 39 -21.61 2.83 -7.93
CA GLY A 39 -22.68 1.88 -8.22
C GLY A 39 -23.25 2.05 -9.64
N VAL A 40 -23.85 0.98 -10.17
CA VAL A 40 -24.41 0.99 -11.53
C VAL A 40 -25.46 2.10 -11.71
N GLU A 41 -26.31 2.30 -10.69
CA GLU A 41 -27.36 3.33 -10.71
C GLU A 41 -26.84 4.76 -10.54
N SER A 42 -25.65 4.95 -9.94
CA SER A 42 -25.06 6.25 -9.66
C SER A 42 -23.94 6.65 -10.62
N ARG A 43 -23.65 5.83 -11.63
CA ARG A 43 -22.55 6.05 -12.58
C ARG A 43 -22.66 7.36 -13.35
N ASP A 44 -23.86 7.73 -13.77
CA ASP A 44 -24.11 8.99 -14.47
C ASP A 44 -23.91 10.20 -13.55
N VAL A 45 -24.30 10.08 -12.28
CA VAL A 45 -24.07 11.12 -11.26
C VAL A 45 -22.58 11.31 -11.01
N LEU A 46 -21.82 10.21 -10.91
CA LEU A 46 -20.36 10.27 -10.78
C LEU A 46 -19.73 10.97 -11.98
N ARG A 47 -20.10 10.55 -13.21
CA ARG A 47 -19.60 11.15 -14.46
C ARG A 47 -19.87 12.66 -14.48
N GLN A 48 -21.12 13.06 -14.26
CA GLN A 48 -21.49 14.47 -14.27
C GLN A 48 -20.70 15.26 -13.21
N ARG A 49 -20.55 14.71 -12.00
CA ARG A 49 -19.83 15.41 -10.93
C ARG A 49 -18.35 15.59 -11.24
N VAL A 50 -17.66 14.57 -11.76
CA VAL A 50 -16.23 14.68 -12.06
C VAL A 50 -15.95 15.64 -13.23
N LEU A 51 -16.84 15.70 -14.23
CA LEU A 51 -16.73 16.68 -15.33
C LEU A 51 -16.98 18.11 -14.84
N GLN A 52 -17.98 18.31 -13.98
CA GLN A 52 -18.22 19.61 -13.34
C GLN A 52 -17.02 20.05 -12.50
N ASP A 53 -16.42 19.14 -11.74
CA ASP A 53 -15.21 19.43 -10.96
C ASP A 53 -14.05 19.89 -11.85
N LEU A 54 -13.87 19.27 -13.02
CA LEU A 54 -12.83 19.71 -13.98
C LEU A 54 -13.10 21.14 -14.44
N VAL A 55 -14.34 21.47 -14.81
CA VAL A 55 -14.71 22.84 -15.21
C VAL A 55 -14.41 23.84 -14.10
N GLU A 56 -14.79 23.52 -12.86
CA GLU A 56 -14.56 24.38 -11.69
C GLU A 56 -13.06 24.57 -11.41
N VAL A 57 -12.29 23.49 -11.34
CA VAL A 57 -10.84 23.51 -11.02
C VAL A 57 -10.03 24.26 -12.08
N HIS A 58 -10.38 24.09 -13.36
CA HIS A 58 -9.67 24.72 -14.47
C HIS A 58 -10.24 26.09 -14.85
N ARG A 59 -11.34 26.52 -14.19
CA ARG A 59 -12.06 27.76 -14.50
C ARG A 59 -12.49 27.84 -15.96
N PHE A 60 -12.93 26.72 -16.51
CA PHE A 60 -13.52 26.72 -17.84
C PHE A 60 -14.90 27.39 -17.83
N ASN A 61 -15.39 27.75 -19.01
CA ASN A 61 -16.72 28.29 -19.16
C ASN A 61 -17.80 27.20 -18.97
N GLU A 62 -19.05 27.60 -18.81
CA GLU A 62 -20.18 26.70 -18.53
C GLU A 62 -20.45 25.67 -19.64
N LYS A 63 -20.00 25.91 -20.88
CA LYS A 63 -20.16 24.96 -22.00
C LYS A 63 -19.11 23.84 -21.96
N ALA A 64 -18.01 24.03 -21.25
CA ALA A 64 -16.91 23.08 -21.23
C ALA A 64 -17.30 21.72 -20.65
N ALA A 65 -18.29 21.65 -19.75
CA ALA A 65 -18.77 20.35 -19.24
C ALA A 65 -19.33 19.48 -20.37
N ALA A 66 -20.15 20.07 -21.26
CA ALA A 66 -20.72 19.37 -22.39
C ALA A 66 -19.66 19.02 -23.45
N GLU A 67 -18.68 19.90 -23.66
CA GLU A 67 -17.54 19.62 -24.54
C GLU A 67 -16.69 18.45 -24.01
N LEU A 68 -16.35 18.47 -22.71
CA LEU A 68 -15.63 17.38 -22.04
C LEU A 68 -16.43 16.08 -22.09
N GLU A 69 -17.74 16.12 -21.88
CA GLU A 69 -18.61 14.94 -22.00
C GLU A 69 -18.63 14.38 -23.43
N GLY A 70 -18.63 15.26 -24.46
CA GLY A 70 -18.55 14.85 -25.85
C GLY A 70 -17.19 14.25 -26.26
N MET A 71 -16.12 14.58 -25.53
CA MET A 71 -14.79 14.00 -25.71
C MET A 71 -14.56 12.74 -24.87
N LEU A 72 -15.43 12.44 -23.91
CA LEU A 72 -15.27 11.30 -23.01
C LEU A 72 -15.65 9.99 -23.72
N GLU A 73 -14.66 9.15 -23.98
CA GLU A 73 -14.90 7.81 -24.55
C GLU A 73 -15.28 6.79 -23.47
N GLU A 74 -14.53 6.75 -22.36
CA GLU A 74 -14.75 5.80 -21.28
C GLU A 74 -14.34 6.38 -19.91
N MET A 75 -15.03 5.94 -18.85
CA MET A 75 -14.67 6.22 -17.47
C MET A 75 -14.58 4.93 -16.65
N HIS A 76 -13.44 4.75 -15.99
CA HIS A 76 -13.17 3.61 -15.12
C HIS A 76 -12.97 4.06 -13.66
N PRO A 77 -14.04 4.10 -12.85
CA PRO A 77 -13.91 4.31 -11.42
C PRO A 77 -13.49 3.01 -10.71
N TYR A 78 -12.55 3.09 -9.78
CA TYR A 78 -12.10 1.93 -9.00
C TYR A 78 -11.92 2.30 -7.53
N SER A 79 -12.42 1.43 -6.65
CA SER A 79 -12.30 1.58 -5.19
C SER A 79 -11.61 0.37 -4.58
N TRP A 80 -10.42 0.60 -4.04
CA TRP A 80 -9.67 -0.41 -3.30
C TRP A 80 -10.41 -0.92 -2.06
N SER A 81 -11.26 -0.09 -1.44
CA SER A 81 -12.07 -0.48 -0.29
C SER A 81 -13.21 -1.42 -0.65
N ALA A 82 -13.64 -1.43 -1.92
CA ALA A 82 -14.69 -2.32 -2.40
C ALA A 82 -14.13 -3.64 -3.00
N ASP A 83 -12.81 -3.73 -3.21
CA ASP A 83 -12.18 -4.96 -3.71
C ASP A 83 -12.13 -6.03 -2.60
N PRO A 84 -12.70 -7.23 -2.80
CA PRO A 84 -12.73 -8.27 -1.77
C PRO A 84 -11.36 -8.90 -1.48
N ASN A 85 -10.37 -8.73 -2.36
CA ASN A 85 -9.03 -9.30 -2.19
C ASN A 85 -8.10 -8.38 -1.40
N THR A 86 -8.32 -7.06 -1.46
CA THR A 86 -7.48 -6.08 -0.74
C THR A 86 -8.22 -5.46 0.46
N MET A 87 -9.55 -5.32 0.39
CA MET A 87 -10.41 -4.74 1.43
C MET A 87 -9.96 -3.36 1.92
N GLY A 88 -9.25 -2.62 1.07
CA GLY A 88 -8.53 -1.41 1.40
C GLY A 88 -7.39 -1.14 0.42
N ALA A 89 -6.87 0.10 0.43
CA ALA A 89 -5.79 0.50 -0.47
C ALA A 89 -4.40 0.07 0.03
N PHE A 90 -4.12 0.34 1.29
CA PHE A 90 -2.86 0.05 1.97
C PHE A 90 -3.03 0.30 3.48
N ALA A 91 -2.11 -0.21 4.27
CA ALA A 91 -2.00 0.09 5.68
C ALA A 91 -1.70 1.58 5.89
N PHE A 92 -2.44 2.17 6.83
CA PHE A 92 -2.23 3.54 7.26
C PHE A 92 -2.42 3.60 8.77
N PHE A 93 -1.33 3.37 9.49
CA PHE A 93 -1.34 3.19 10.93
C PHE A 93 -1.75 4.46 11.68
N GLY A 94 -2.54 4.25 12.75
CA GLY A 94 -2.92 5.30 13.67
C GLY A 94 -1.81 5.62 14.67
N PRO A 95 -2.04 6.62 15.54
CA PRO A 95 -1.08 7.02 16.55
C PRO A 95 -0.69 5.87 17.50
N GLY A 96 0.58 5.48 17.46
CA GLY A 96 1.15 4.45 18.34
C GLY A 96 1.07 3.02 17.82
N ASP A 97 0.44 2.77 16.68
CA ASP A 97 0.32 1.42 16.10
C ASP A 97 1.67 0.84 15.67
N PHE A 98 2.59 1.69 15.17
CA PHE A 98 3.97 1.26 14.91
C PHE A 98 4.70 0.80 16.18
N LYS A 99 4.35 1.35 17.35
CA LYS A 99 4.99 0.94 18.61
C LYS A 99 4.39 -0.36 19.16
N LYS A 100 3.08 -0.56 19.01
CA LYS A 100 2.34 -1.65 19.66
C LYS A 100 2.04 -2.82 18.73
N LEU A 101 1.49 -2.53 17.55
CA LEU A 101 0.99 -3.53 16.60
C LEU A 101 2.10 -4.03 15.68
N TYR A 102 2.94 -3.14 15.15
CA TYR A 102 4.00 -3.52 14.20
C TYR A 102 4.94 -4.62 14.73
N PRO A 103 5.43 -4.58 15.99
CA PRO A 103 6.30 -5.64 16.49
C PRO A 103 5.57 -6.98 16.62
N ALA A 104 4.26 -6.98 16.87
CA ALA A 104 3.46 -8.19 16.95
C ALA A 104 3.14 -8.75 15.56
N LEU A 105 2.82 -7.88 14.60
CA LEU A 105 2.51 -8.24 13.22
C LEU A 105 3.71 -8.87 12.51
N THR A 106 4.90 -8.34 12.76
CA THR A 106 6.14 -8.79 12.10
C THR A 106 6.75 -10.01 12.76
N ARG A 107 6.28 -10.42 13.94
CA ARG A 107 6.80 -11.59 14.66
C ARG A 107 6.43 -12.89 13.93
N PRO A 108 7.39 -13.79 13.65
CA PRO A 108 7.08 -15.13 13.19
C PRO A 108 6.18 -15.87 14.19
N ALA A 109 5.27 -16.71 13.69
CA ALA A 109 4.35 -17.49 14.49
C ALA A 109 4.56 -19.00 14.29
N ALA A 110 3.79 -19.80 15.03
CA ALA A 110 3.83 -21.26 14.98
C ALA A 110 5.25 -21.86 15.21
N GLY A 111 6.01 -21.27 16.15
CA GLY A 111 7.37 -21.68 16.45
C GLY A 111 8.34 -21.45 15.28
N GLY A 112 8.22 -20.29 14.62
CA GLY A 112 9.06 -19.91 13.48
C GLY A 112 8.72 -20.63 12.16
N ARG A 113 7.47 -21.06 11.97
CA ARG A 113 7.00 -21.73 10.74
C ARG A 113 5.96 -20.93 9.95
N LEU A 114 5.41 -19.86 10.53
CA LEU A 114 4.53 -18.92 9.86
C LEU A 114 5.18 -17.55 9.85
N HIS A 115 5.33 -16.96 8.67
CA HIS A 115 5.95 -15.65 8.47
C HIS A 115 5.01 -14.76 7.69
N PHE A 116 4.88 -13.51 8.13
CA PHE A 116 4.03 -12.53 7.48
C PHE A 116 4.88 -11.63 6.58
N ALA A 117 4.40 -11.43 5.35
CA ALA A 117 4.96 -10.51 4.37
C ALA A 117 3.81 -9.70 3.75
N GLY A 118 4.16 -8.65 3.00
CA GLY A 118 3.22 -7.65 2.51
C GLY A 118 3.62 -6.26 2.99
N GLU A 119 3.08 -5.22 2.36
CA GLU A 119 3.54 -3.84 2.60
C GLU A 119 3.33 -3.42 4.07
N VAL A 120 2.26 -3.90 4.71
CA VAL A 120 1.94 -3.64 6.12
C VAL A 120 3.01 -4.17 7.09
N CYS A 121 3.75 -5.20 6.67
CA CYS A 121 4.87 -5.79 7.41
C CYS A 121 6.22 -5.06 7.19
N SER A 122 6.19 -3.87 6.60
CA SER A 122 7.31 -2.93 6.49
C SER A 122 6.97 -1.59 7.13
N VAL A 123 7.99 -0.79 7.41
CA VAL A 123 7.85 0.62 7.80
C VAL A 123 7.50 1.54 6.62
N ARG A 124 7.51 1.01 5.39
CA ARG A 124 7.23 1.75 4.14
C ARG A 124 5.86 1.37 3.56
N HIS A 125 4.80 1.62 4.32
CA HIS A 125 3.42 1.38 3.89
C HIS A 125 3.07 2.11 2.58
N ALA A 126 2.12 1.59 1.81
CA ALA A 126 1.67 2.13 0.51
C ALA A 126 2.69 2.08 -0.65
N TRP A 127 3.87 1.48 -0.45
CA TRP A 127 4.91 1.37 -1.48
C TRP A 127 5.26 -0.08 -1.80
N VAL A 128 5.55 -0.35 -3.07
CA VAL A 128 6.07 -1.65 -3.54
C VAL A 128 7.34 -2.04 -2.79
N LEU A 129 8.21 -1.06 -2.50
CA LEU A 129 9.42 -1.28 -1.70
C LEU A 129 9.09 -1.90 -0.33
N GLY A 130 8.01 -1.48 0.32
CA GLY A 130 7.58 -2.06 1.59
C GLY A 130 7.25 -3.56 1.46
N ALA A 131 6.54 -3.95 0.40
CA ALA A 131 6.24 -5.35 0.13
C ALA A 131 7.51 -6.17 -0.17
N LEU A 132 8.45 -5.60 -0.94
CA LEU A 132 9.73 -6.25 -1.25
C LEU A 132 10.56 -6.47 0.02
N GLU A 133 10.72 -5.45 0.85
CA GLU A 133 11.49 -5.55 2.09
C GLU A 133 10.90 -6.58 3.06
N ALA A 134 9.57 -6.55 3.25
CA ALA A 134 8.90 -7.51 4.11
C ALA A 134 9.05 -8.95 3.59
N SER A 135 9.04 -9.13 2.27
CA SER A 135 9.23 -10.43 1.63
C SER A 135 10.67 -10.94 1.79
N THR A 136 11.67 -10.10 1.54
CA THR A 136 13.09 -10.45 1.74
C THR A 136 13.35 -10.83 3.19
N ARG A 137 12.82 -10.08 4.14
CA ARG A 137 12.88 -10.41 5.57
C ARG A 137 12.24 -11.77 5.87
N ALA A 138 11.01 -12.00 5.41
CA ALA A 138 10.29 -13.24 5.67
C ALA A 138 11.03 -14.47 5.11
N VAL A 139 11.59 -14.37 3.89
CA VAL A 139 12.41 -15.45 3.31
C VAL A 139 13.67 -15.68 4.16
N HIS A 140 14.37 -14.63 4.55
CA HIS A 140 15.54 -14.75 5.41
C HIS A 140 15.19 -15.42 6.76
N GLU A 141 14.08 -15.04 7.39
CA GLU A 141 13.60 -15.68 8.62
C GLU A 141 13.27 -17.16 8.41
N VAL A 142 12.59 -17.53 7.32
CA VAL A 142 12.33 -18.94 6.96
C VAL A 142 13.65 -19.72 6.84
N LEU A 143 14.64 -19.14 6.15
CA LEU A 143 15.95 -19.75 5.97
C LEU A 143 16.74 -19.90 7.27
N GLN A 144 16.49 -19.06 8.28
CA GLN A 144 17.10 -19.17 9.60
C GLN A 144 16.36 -20.09 10.57
N CYS A 145 15.02 -20.07 10.55
CA CYS A 145 14.19 -20.85 11.47
C CYS A 145 14.05 -22.31 11.04
N SER A 146 13.87 -22.54 9.73
CA SER A 146 13.49 -23.85 9.20
C SER A 146 14.63 -24.57 8.48
N TYR A 147 15.67 -23.85 8.08
CA TYR A 147 16.86 -24.40 7.43
C TYR A 147 18.08 -24.02 8.27
N ALA A 148 19.15 -24.83 8.24
CA ALA A 148 20.27 -24.76 9.18
C ALA A 148 21.17 -23.50 9.08
N GLY A 149 20.61 -22.31 8.82
CA GLY A 149 21.25 -21.00 8.79
C GLY A 149 22.20 -20.77 7.60
N LYS A 150 22.86 -21.81 7.11
CA LYS A 150 23.84 -21.75 6.02
C LYS A 150 23.29 -21.16 4.72
N LYS A 151 21.98 -21.29 4.48
CA LYS A 151 21.30 -20.70 3.31
C LYS A 151 20.97 -19.22 3.48
N ALA A 152 20.85 -18.73 4.72
CA ALA A 152 20.47 -17.35 4.98
C ALA A 152 21.59 -16.37 4.59
N GLY A 153 22.85 -16.71 4.86
CA GLY A 153 24.01 -15.90 4.46
C GLY A 153 24.08 -15.73 2.93
N ALA A 154 24.03 -16.85 2.19
CA ALA A 154 24.03 -16.79 0.72
C ALA A 154 22.84 -16.01 0.13
N PHE A 155 21.69 -16.03 0.79
CA PHE A 155 20.53 -15.23 0.39
C PHE A 155 20.75 -13.74 0.65
N GLU A 156 21.29 -13.38 1.82
CA GLU A 156 21.65 -11.99 2.14
C GLU A 156 22.73 -11.44 1.20
N ASP A 157 23.72 -12.26 0.83
CA ASP A 157 24.75 -11.87 -0.14
C ASP A 157 24.16 -11.57 -1.53
N ALA A 158 23.12 -12.30 -1.94
CA ALA A 158 22.51 -12.18 -3.26
C ALA A 158 21.45 -11.07 -3.36
N TYR A 159 20.66 -10.87 -2.30
CA TYR A 159 19.48 -9.97 -2.32
C TYR A 159 19.60 -8.79 -1.37
N GLY A 160 20.64 -8.77 -0.54
CA GLY A 160 20.84 -7.76 0.50
C GLY A 160 19.90 -7.95 1.69
N ARG A 161 20.19 -7.19 2.75
CA ARG A 161 19.28 -7.02 3.89
C ARG A 161 18.27 -5.92 3.58
N PRO A 162 16.98 -6.08 3.96
CA PRO A 162 16.02 -5.00 3.83
C PRO A 162 16.44 -3.78 4.67
N GLU A 163 16.49 -2.60 4.05
CA GLU A 163 17.00 -1.36 4.67
C GLU A 163 16.23 -0.95 5.92
N GLY A 164 14.93 -1.27 5.97
CA GLY A 164 14.07 -0.99 7.13
C GLY A 164 14.35 -1.83 8.37
N TRP A 165 15.32 -2.75 8.32
CA TRP A 165 15.59 -3.73 9.37
C TRP A 165 17.07 -3.84 9.70
N THR A 166 17.39 -3.82 10.99
CA THR A 166 18.73 -4.18 11.48
C THR A 166 18.85 -5.67 11.73
N GLN A 167 20.08 -6.19 11.74
CA GLN A 167 20.35 -7.58 12.11
C GLN A 167 19.76 -7.92 13.48
N ASP A 168 19.91 -7.00 14.45
CA ASP A 168 19.43 -7.20 15.82
C ASP A 168 17.90 -7.25 15.88
N MET A 169 17.21 -6.38 15.13
CA MET A 169 15.74 -6.41 15.06
C MET A 169 15.24 -7.74 14.49
N MET A 170 15.86 -8.21 13.40
CA MET A 170 15.51 -9.51 12.81
C MET A 170 15.82 -10.67 13.76
N HIS A 171 16.97 -10.62 14.45
CA HIS A 171 17.35 -11.62 15.43
C HIS A 171 16.37 -11.70 16.61
N VAL A 172 16.00 -10.56 17.18
CA VAL A 172 15.04 -10.47 18.28
C VAL A 172 13.66 -10.97 17.85
N GLN A 173 13.15 -10.54 16.69
CA GLN A 173 11.85 -11.01 16.17
C GLN A 173 11.84 -12.51 15.96
N ARG A 174 12.93 -13.07 15.42
CA ARG A 174 13.10 -14.52 15.25
C ARG A 174 13.03 -15.26 16.59
N LEU A 175 13.80 -14.83 17.59
CA LEU A 175 13.82 -15.47 18.90
C LEU A 175 12.45 -15.43 19.58
N LEU A 176 11.79 -14.27 19.54
CA LEU A 176 10.42 -14.13 20.04
C LEU A 176 9.46 -15.07 19.29
N GLY A 177 9.58 -15.18 17.97
CA GLY A 177 8.71 -16.06 17.17
C GLY A 177 8.96 -17.57 17.34
N MET A 178 10.18 -17.96 17.71
CA MET A 178 10.55 -19.36 17.94
C MET A 178 10.23 -19.83 19.36
N PHE A 179 10.47 -18.99 20.36
CA PHE A 179 10.50 -19.41 21.77
C PHE A 179 9.57 -18.61 22.69
N GLY A 180 9.14 -17.42 22.28
CA GLY A 180 8.34 -16.56 23.14
C GLY A 180 6.86 -16.94 23.17
N ALA A 181 6.18 -16.61 24.27
CA ALA A 181 4.72 -16.71 24.37
C ALA A 181 4.03 -15.56 23.60
N VAL A 182 2.77 -15.77 23.18
CA VAL A 182 1.93 -14.72 22.57
C VAL A 182 1.77 -13.58 23.59
N GLY A 183 2.24 -12.37 23.25
CA GLY A 183 2.16 -11.19 24.11
C GLY A 183 3.49 -10.74 24.73
N GLU A 184 4.57 -11.51 24.60
CA GLU A 184 5.90 -11.04 24.98
C GLU A 184 6.39 -9.95 24.02
N VAL A 185 6.61 -8.75 24.57
CA VAL A 185 7.24 -7.61 23.90
C VAL A 185 8.76 -7.80 23.98
N PRO A 186 9.57 -7.36 22.99
CA PRO A 186 11.01 -7.32 23.15
C PRO A 186 11.40 -6.72 24.51
N PRO A 187 12.37 -7.30 25.24
CA PRO A 187 12.81 -6.74 26.51
C PRO A 187 13.26 -5.30 26.28
N VAL A 188 12.65 -4.36 27.00
CA VAL A 188 13.06 -2.96 27.03
C VAL A 188 14.44 -2.93 27.69
N GLY A 189 15.51 -2.83 26.90
CA GLY A 189 16.88 -2.78 27.40
C GLY A 189 17.97 -3.45 26.55
N ALA A 190 17.64 -4.18 25.48
CA ALA A 190 18.64 -4.83 24.63
C ALA A 190 19.28 -3.90 23.56
N VAL A 191 19.21 -2.58 23.75
CA VAL A 191 19.94 -1.59 22.96
C VAL A 191 20.82 -0.81 23.95
N GLY A 192 21.93 -1.40 24.35
CA GLY A 192 22.90 -0.76 25.24
C GLY A 192 23.59 -1.73 26.21
N ALA A 193 24.55 -2.50 25.69
CA ALA A 193 25.83 -2.86 26.32
C ALA A 193 26.68 -3.61 25.30
#